data_AF-A0A437ANP1-F1
#
_entry.id   AF-A0A437ANP1-F1
#
_cell.length_a   1.000
_cell.length_b   1.000
_cell.length_c   1.000
_cell.angle_alpha   90.00
_cell.angle_beta   90.00
_cell.angle_gamma   90.00
#
_symmetry.space_group_name_H-M   'P 1'
#
loop_
_entity.id
_entity.type
_entity.pdbx_description
1 polymer ?
#
loop_
_entity_poly.entity_id
_entity_poly.type
_entity_poly.pdbx_seq_one_letter_code
_entity_poly.pdbx_strand_id
1 'polypeptide(L)'
;MQEENFDNLETDLQMAKQKFNEAKYVILETGSFNVFLERFSKEQFKDPKITHFKKEVKERLEVIRKDTGDLESEIKRLSEDIHLEKEEIVSLEKKEKELERKIEEFEIKNEEFEKEKNEILQFNALKEELQQSEKEREILIVKKVEKEKEVERFNLANLQEKVKSLTIKKEDLLDQEKSIQKDKSDLEDLYLWYKNGFELTEKLFGYKYEGFSTEDSVTTVNLSVNGKTVKIILEDNNLKDILAEEYDWVNELKEVSVRMNDPRIFLLEYKKNMK
;
A
#
# COMPACT_ATOMS: atom_id res chain seq x y z
N MET A 1 -54.32 60.58 -13.51
CA MET A 1 -55.52 60.30 -14.32
C MET A 1 -55.12 59.21 -15.28
N GLN A 2 -55.61 57.99 -15.03
CA GLN A 2 -55.47 56.91 -16.00
C GLN A 2 -56.45 57.22 -17.13
N GLU A 3 -55.92 57.36 -18.34
CA GLU A 3 -56.73 57.26 -19.56
C GLU A 3 -57.18 55.81 -19.65
N GLU A 4 -58.40 55.53 -19.21
CA GLU A 4 -59.06 54.26 -19.48
C GLU A 4 -59.34 54.21 -20.99
N ASN A 5 -58.53 53.45 -21.72
CA ASN A 5 -58.83 53.03 -23.08
C ASN A 5 -60.06 52.10 -23.03
N PHE A 6 -61.22 52.67 -23.35
CA PHE A 6 -62.51 51.97 -23.47
C PHE A 6 -62.72 51.31 -24.85
N ASP A 7 -61.63 50.93 -25.54
CA ASP A 7 -61.70 50.20 -26.81
C ASP A 7 -61.49 48.70 -26.54
N ASN A 8 -62.53 48.04 -26.01
CA ASN A 8 -62.59 46.59 -25.97
C ASN A 8 -63.82 46.10 -26.75
N LEU A 9 -63.71 44.90 -27.36
CA LEU A 9 -64.73 44.31 -28.22
C LEU A 9 -66.10 44.17 -27.52
N GLU A 10 -66.09 44.12 -26.19
CA GLU A 10 -67.28 44.10 -25.34
C GLU A 10 -68.00 45.46 -25.28
N THR A 11 -67.26 46.57 -25.27
CA THR A 11 -67.80 47.94 -25.36
C THR A 11 -68.42 48.19 -26.72
N ASP A 12 -67.79 47.71 -27.79
CA ASP A 12 -68.34 47.78 -29.16
C ASP A 12 -69.64 46.96 -29.30
N LEU A 13 -69.67 45.77 -28.72
CA LEU A 13 -70.88 44.92 -28.69
C LEU A 13 -72.02 45.57 -27.89
N GLN A 14 -71.70 46.24 -26.78
CA GLN A 14 -72.70 46.99 -26.00
C GLN A 14 -73.24 48.19 -26.78
N MET A 15 -72.38 48.95 -27.47
CA MET A 15 -72.79 50.05 -28.33
C MET A 15 -73.66 49.58 -29.50
N ALA A 16 -73.30 48.47 -30.15
CA ALA A 16 -74.09 47.88 -31.23
C ALA A 16 -75.47 47.42 -30.74
N LYS A 17 -75.53 46.77 -29.56
CA LYS A 17 -76.79 46.35 -28.94
C LYS A 17 -77.69 47.53 -28.57
N GLN A 18 -77.10 48.63 -28.11
CA GLN A 18 -77.82 49.86 -27.78
C GLN A 18 -78.42 50.51 -29.04
N LYS A 19 -77.62 50.64 -30.12
CA LYS A 19 -78.10 51.13 -31.43
C LYS A 19 -79.19 50.24 -32.04
N PHE A 20 -79.10 48.92 -31.90
CA PHE A 20 -80.15 48.00 -32.36
C PHE A 20 -81.46 48.18 -31.57
N ASN A 21 -81.37 48.37 -30.25
CA ASN A 21 -82.54 48.65 -29.42
C ASN A 21 -83.17 50.00 -29.75
N GLU A 22 -82.37 51.03 -30.03
CA GLU A 22 -82.86 52.33 -30.50
C GLU A 22 -83.55 52.22 -31.87
N ALA A 23 -82.95 51.48 -32.82
CA ALA A 23 -83.58 51.20 -34.11
C ALA A 23 -84.91 50.44 -33.95
N LYS A 24 -84.98 49.47 -33.04
CA LYS A 24 -86.22 48.75 -32.69
C LYS A 24 -87.27 49.68 -32.09
N TYR A 25 -86.87 50.63 -31.26
CA TYR A 25 -87.76 51.66 -30.70
C TYR A 25 -88.30 52.58 -31.80
N VAL A 26 -87.44 53.00 -32.75
CA VAL A 26 -87.84 53.79 -33.92
C VAL A 26 -88.82 53.03 -34.84
N ILE A 27 -88.63 51.71 -35.00
CA ILE A 27 -89.57 50.83 -35.74
C ILE A 27 -90.93 50.71 -35.03
N LEU A 28 -90.92 50.59 -33.70
CA LEU A 28 -92.15 50.59 -32.89
C LEU A 28 -92.87 51.94 -32.94
N GLU A 29 -92.14 53.05 -32.87
CA GLU A 29 -92.71 54.39 -33.08
C GLU A 29 -93.25 54.57 -34.50
N THR A 30 -92.62 54.03 -35.54
CA THR A 30 -93.18 54.07 -36.91
C THR A 30 -94.45 53.24 -37.07
N GLY A 31 -94.60 52.14 -36.31
CA GLY A 31 -95.87 51.41 -36.19
C GLY A 31 -96.99 52.27 -35.59
N SER A 32 -96.68 53.03 -34.53
CA SER A 32 -97.63 53.99 -33.93
C SER A 32 -97.88 55.23 -34.81
N PHE A 33 -96.91 55.62 -35.63
CA PHE A 33 -97.02 56.71 -36.60
C PHE A 33 -97.91 56.35 -37.79
N ASN A 34 -97.89 55.09 -38.26
CA ASN A 34 -98.83 54.61 -39.28
C ASN A 34 -100.28 54.63 -38.78
N VAL A 35 -100.52 54.26 -37.52
CA VAL A 35 -101.84 54.36 -36.87
C VAL A 35 -102.26 55.83 -36.69
N PHE A 36 -101.32 56.73 -36.44
CA PHE A 36 -101.56 58.17 -36.37
C PHE A 36 -101.89 58.77 -37.76
N LEU A 37 -101.24 58.31 -38.82
CA LEU A 37 -101.49 58.71 -40.21
C LEU A 37 -102.83 58.19 -40.77
N GLU A 38 -103.28 57.00 -40.37
CA GLU A 38 -104.58 56.44 -40.77
C GLU A 38 -105.78 57.24 -40.24
N ARG A 39 -105.59 58.07 -39.20
CA ARG A 39 -106.65 58.90 -38.59
C ARG A 39 -106.81 60.30 -39.21
N PHE A 40 -105.98 60.70 -40.16
CA PHE A 40 -106.13 61.98 -40.87
C PHE A 40 -107.17 61.91 -41.99
N SER A 41 -107.97 62.97 -42.16
CA SER A 41 -108.90 63.05 -43.30
C SER A 41 -108.12 63.24 -44.61
N LYS A 42 -108.70 62.82 -45.76
CA LYS A 42 -108.06 62.96 -47.10
C LYS A 42 -107.64 64.40 -47.45
N GLU A 43 -108.21 65.41 -46.80
CA GLU A 43 -107.86 66.82 -47.01
C GLU A 43 -106.65 67.27 -46.18
N GLN A 44 -106.42 66.71 -44.99
CA GLN A 44 -105.28 67.06 -44.15
C GLN A 44 -103.94 66.50 -44.69
N PHE A 45 -103.98 65.45 -45.50
CA PHE A 45 -102.81 64.96 -46.25
C PHE A 45 -102.30 65.94 -47.33
N LYS A 46 -103.09 66.97 -47.69
CA LYS A 46 -102.66 68.02 -48.62
C LYS A 46 -101.93 69.18 -47.93
N ASP A 47 -101.76 69.14 -46.60
CA ASP A 47 -100.95 70.13 -45.89
C ASP A 47 -99.48 70.02 -46.35
N PRO A 48 -98.88 71.12 -46.85
CA PRO A 48 -97.48 71.14 -47.29
C PRO A 48 -96.49 70.68 -46.21
N LYS A 49 -96.79 70.92 -44.93
CA LYS A 49 -95.93 70.52 -43.81
C LYS A 49 -95.91 69.01 -43.60
N ILE A 50 -97.06 68.34 -43.71
CA ILE A 50 -97.18 66.87 -43.58
C ILE A 50 -96.53 66.17 -44.77
N THR A 51 -96.66 66.74 -45.97
CA THR A 51 -96.05 66.20 -47.19
C THR A 51 -94.52 66.34 -47.15
N HIS A 52 -94.01 67.47 -46.66
CA HIS A 52 -92.57 67.69 -46.46
C HIS A 52 -91.99 66.70 -45.43
N PHE A 53 -92.66 66.55 -44.27
CA PHE A 53 -92.25 65.60 -43.23
C PHE A 53 -92.22 64.15 -43.74
N LYS A 54 -93.24 63.73 -44.49
CA LYS A 54 -93.29 62.38 -45.10
C LYS A 54 -92.13 62.15 -46.08
N LYS A 55 -91.74 63.18 -46.83
CA LYS A 55 -90.59 63.13 -47.75
C LYS A 55 -89.27 63.01 -46.96
N GLU A 56 -89.08 63.83 -45.94
CA GLU A 56 -87.88 63.82 -45.08
C GLU A 56 -87.72 62.48 -44.33
N VAL A 57 -88.81 61.93 -43.78
CA VAL A 57 -88.79 60.61 -43.13
C VAL A 57 -88.46 59.50 -44.12
N LYS A 58 -88.97 59.58 -45.36
CA LYS A 58 -88.65 58.59 -46.39
C LYS A 58 -87.17 58.65 -46.80
N GLU A 59 -86.63 59.85 -46.99
CA GLU A 59 -85.21 60.07 -47.29
C GLU A 59 -84.33 59.58 -46.13
N ARG A 60 -84.67 59.87 -44.87
CA ARG A 60 -83.96 59.34 -43.69
C ARG A 60 -84.03 57.82 -43.58
N LEU A 61 -85.18 57.21 -43.90
CA LEU A 61 -85.31 55.75 -43.91
C LEU A 61 -84.47 55.10 -45.01
N GLU A 62 -84.32 55.75 -46.17
CA GLU A 62 -83.42 55.27 -47.23
C GLU A 62 -81.95 55.34 -46.79
N VAL A 63 -81.54 56.42 -46.11
CA VAL A 63 -80.19 56.54 -45.52
C VAL A 63 -79.96 55.47 -44.45
N ILE A 64 -80.87 55.32 -43.49
CA ILE A 64 -80.74 54.32 -42.41
C ILE A 64 -80.68 52.90 -42.97
N ARG A 65 -81.48 52.57 -44.01
CA ARG A 65 -81.41 51.25 -44.66
C ARG A 65 -80.07 51.00 -45.32
N LYS A 66 -79.49 52.01 -45.96
CA LYS A 66 -78.16 51.91 -46.56
C LYS A 66 -77.09 51.71 -45.49
N ASP A 67 -77.09 52.56 -44.45
CA ASP A 67 -76.13 52.48 -43.34
C ASP A 67 -76.23 51.14 -42.60
N THR A 68 -77.45 50.61 -42.42
CA THR A 68 -77.66 49.29 -41.81
C THR A 68 -77.05 48.18 -42.69
N GLY A 69 -77.23 48.26 -44.02
CA GLY A 69 -76.62 47.31 -44.95
C GLY A 69 -75.09 47.36 -44.93
N ASP A 70 -74.52 48.57 -44.93
CA ASP A 70 -73.06 48.77 -44.86
C ASP A 70 -72.49 48.23 -43.54
N LEU A 71 -73.17 48.47 -42.41
CA LEU A 71 -72.79 47.93 -41.09
C LEU A 71 -72.93 46.40 -41.01
N GLU A 72 -73.99 45.81 -41.59
CA GLU A 72 -74.14 44.35 -41.64
C GLU A 72 -73.02 43.68 -42.44
N SER A 73 -72.60 44.31 -43.55
CA SER A 73 -71.45 43.85 -44.34
C SER A 73 -70.13 43.97 -43.56
N GLU A 74 -69.93 45.06 -42.82
CA GLU A 74 -68.74 45.25 -41.98
C GLU A 74 -68.68 44.26 -40.82
N ILE A 75 -69.80 44.00 -40.14
CA ILE A 75 -69.91 43.00 -39.07
C ILE A 75 -69.56 41.59 -39.61
N LYS A 76 -70.05 41.24 -40.80
CA LYS A 76 -69.72 39.94 -41.42
C LYS A 76 -68.22 39.82 -41.69
N ARG A 77 -67.62 40.84 -42.30
CA ARG A 77 -66.16 40.87 -42.56
C ARG A 77 -65.36 40.70 -41.27
N LEU A 78 -65.67 41.51 -40.25
CA LEU A 78 -64.97 41.43 -38.95
C LEU A 78 -65.17 40.07 -38.26
N SER A 79 -66.34 39.46 -38.42
CA SER A 79 -66.60 38.11 -37.87
C SER A 79 -65.76 37.04 -38.57
N GLU A 80 -65.57 37.15 -39.88
CA GLU A 80 -64.68 36.28 -40.65
C GLU A 80 -63.21 36.49 -40.26
N ASP A 81 -62.77 37.75 -40.11
CA ASP A 81 -61.41 38.08 -39.65
C ASP A 81 -61.14 37.50 -38.25
N ILE A 82 -62.07 37.65 -37.30
CA ILE A 82 -61.96 37.07 -35.96
C ILE A 82 -61.87 35.54 -36.01
N HIS A 83 -62.59 34.90 -36.93
CA HIS A 83 -62.53 33.45 -37.08
C HIS A 83 -61.15 33.00 -37.57
N LEU A 84 -60.59 33.67 -38.58
CA LEU A 84 -59.26 33.38 -39.11
C LEU A 84 -58.18 33.58 -38.05
N GLU A 85 -58.21 34.69 -37.32
CA GLU A 85 -57.28 34.97 -36.21
C GLU A 85 -57.36 33.89 -35.12
N LYS A 86 -58.57 33.41 -34.78
CA LYS A 86 -58.72 32.31 -33.82
C LYS A 86 -58.12 31.00 -34.33
N GLU A 87 -58.27 30.68 -35.62
CA GLU A 87 -57.64 29.50 -36.20
C GLU A 87 -56.11 29.60 -36.18
N GLU A 88 -55.56 30.79 -36.44
CA GLU A 88 -54.13 31.05 -36.35
C GLU A 88 -53.60 30.89 -34.93
N ILE A 89 -54.29 31.47 -33.93
CA ILE A 89 -53.94 31.30 -32.51
C ILE A 89 -53.88 29.81 -32.13
N VAL A 90 -54.90 29.03 -32.49
CA VAL A 90 -54.92 27.58 -32.19
C VAL A 90 -53.77 26.84 -32.89
N SER A 91 -53.39 27.26 -34.10
CA SER A 91 -52.24 26.70 -34.81
C SER A 91 -50.91 27.03 -34.11
N LEU A 92 -50.75 28.27 -33.64
CA LEU A 92 -49.58 28.73 -32.91
C LEU A 92 -49.45 28.03 -31.55
N GLU A 93 -50.54 27.89 -30.78
CA GLU A 93 -50.54 27.16 -29.50
C GLU A 93 -50.13 25.69 -29.67
N LYS A 94 -50.53 25.05 -30.78
CA LYS A 94 -50.09 23.68 -31.09
C LYS A 94 -48.59 23.62 -31.37
N LYS A 95 -48.05 24.58 -32.11
CA LYS A 95 -46.61 24.67 -32.39
C LYS A 95 -45.81 24.97 -31.13
N GLU A 96 -46.30 25.85 -30.27
CA GLU A 96 -45.69 26.16 -28.98
C GLU A 96 -45.54 24.89 -28.12
N LYS A 97 -46.63 24.14 -27.93
CA LYS A 97 -46.59 22.88 -27.17
C LYS A 97 -45.67 21.82 -27.77
N GLU A 98 -45.54 21.78 -29.11
CA GLU A 98 -44.59 20.87 -29.76
C GLU A 98 -43.14 21.29 -29.51
N LEU A 99 -42.86 22.60 -29.51
CA LEU A 99 -41.54 23.13 -29.20
C LEU A 99 -41.17 22.94 -27.73
N GLU A 100 -42.11 23.14 -26.80
CA GLU A 100 -41.89 22.86 -25.37
C GLU A 100 -41.46 21.41 -25.15
N ARG A 101 -42.17 20.45 -25.75
CA ARG A 101 -41.79 19.03 -25.69
C ARG A 101 -40.39 18.76 -26.24
N LYS A 102 -40.03 19.39 -27.36
CA LYS A 102 -38.69 19.24 -27.94
C LYS A 102 -37.60 19.82 -27.04
N ILE A 103 -37.88 20.94 -26.36
CA ILE A 103 -36.95 21.54 -25.41
C ILE A 103 -36.72 20.58 -24.23
N GLU A 104 -37.78 20.05 -23.63
CA GLU A 104 -37.68 19.05 -22.55
C GLU A 104 -36.86 17.82 -22.98
N GLU A 105 -37.10 17.30 -24.18
CA GLU A 105 -36.32 16.18 -24.73
C GLU A 105 -34.82 16.53 -24.89
N PHE A 106 -34.51 17.76 -25.31
CA PHE A 106 -33.12 18.21 -25.44
C PHE A 106 -32.44 18.45 -24.09
N GLU A 107 -33.17 18.95 -23.08
CA GLU A 107 -32.65 19.12 -21.73
C GLU A 107 -32.26 17.77 -21.11
N ILE A 108 -33.13 16.76 -21.23
CA ILE A 108 -32.84 15.39 -20.77
C ILE A 108 -31.57 14.84 -21.44
N LYS A 109 -31.47 14.96 -22.77
CA LYS A 109 -30.27 14.50 -23.50
C LYS A 109 -29.01 15.25 -23.07
N ASN A 110 -29.10 16.54 -22.79
CA ASN A 110 -27.96 17.32 -22.34
C ASN A 110 -27.49 16.89 -20.94
N GLU A 111 -28.42 16.56 -20.04
CA GLU A 111 -28.06 15.98 -18.74
C GLU A 111 -27.38 14.61 -18.87
N GLU A 112 -27.83 13.77 -19.80
CA GLU A 112 -27.18 12.49 -20.11
C GLU A 112 -25.74 12.68 -20.60
N PHE A 113 -25.51 13.63 -21.53
CA PHE A 113 -24.17 13.94 -22.02
C PHE A 113 -23.23 14.48 -20.93
N GLU A 114 -23.71 15.33 -20.02
CA GLU A 114 -22.89 15.82 -18.91
C GLU A 114 -22.56 14.70 -17.90
N LYS A 115 -23.44 13.71 -17.70
CA LYS A 115 -23.13 12.51 -16.91
C LYS A 115 -22.01 11.69 -17.57
N GLU A 116 -22.14 11.36 -18.85
CA GLU A 116 -21.11 10.60 -19.58
C GLU A 116 -19.74 11.31 -19.56
N LYS A 117 -19.73 12.64 -19.74
CA LYS A 117 -18.51 13.44 -19.67
C LYS A 117 -17.83 13.38 -18.30
N ASN A 118 -18.61 13.40 -17.22
CA ASN A 118 -18.08 13.23 -15.86
C ASN A 118 -17.49 11.82 -15.65
N GLU A 119 -18.14 10.79 -16.18
CA GLU A 119 -17.61 9.41 -16.14
C GLU A 119 -16.28 9.29 -16.90
N ILE A 120 -16.16 9.92 -18.09
CA ILE A 120 -14.91 9.95 -18.86
C ILE A 120 -13.79 10.65 -18.09
N LEU A 121 -14.09 11.77 -17.41
CA LEU A 121 -13.11 12.47 -16.57
C LEU A 121 -12.61 11.59 -15.42
N GLN A 122 -13.51 10.88 -14.73
CA GLN A 122 -13.14 9.93 -13.67
C GLN A 122 -12.30 8.77 -14.21
N PHE A 123 -12.64 8.24 -15.39
CA PHE A 123 -11.86 7.19 -16.05
C PHE A 123 -10.44 7.67 -16.37
N ASN A 124 -10.28 8.90 -16.87
CA ASN A 124 -8.95 9.45 -17.16
C ASN A 124 -8.12 9.63 -15.88
N ALA A 125 -8.70 10.09 -14.78
CA ALA A 125 -8.02 10.20 -13.50
C ALA A 125 -7.54 8.83 -12.99
N LEU A 126 -8.39 7.79 -13.04
CA LEU A 126 -8.02 6.42 -12.68
C LEU A 126 -6.88 5.87 -13.57
N LYS A 127 -6.89 6.21 -14.87
CA LYS A 127 -5.84 5.80 -15.80
C LYS A 127 -4.49 6.45 -15.47
N GLU A 128 -4.48 7.73 -15.08
CA GLU A 128 -3.26 8.41 -14.63
C GLU A 128 -2.72 7.82 -13.33
N GLU A 129 -3.59 7.54 -12.35
CA GLU A 129 -3.21 6.92 -11.08
C GLU A 129 -2.63 5.50 -11.28
N LEU A 130 -3.19 4.72 -12.22
CA LEU A 130 -2.66 3.42 -12.61
C LEU A 130 -1.25 3.54 -13.22
N GLN A 131 -1.05 4.46 -14.17
CA GLN A 131 0.26 4.69 -14.79
C GLN A 131 1.32 5.12 -13.77
N GLN A 132 0.94 5.94 -12.78
CA GLN A 132 1.85 6.36 -11.73
C GLN A 132 2.21 5.19 -10.81
N SER A 133 1.23 4.38 -10.43
CA SER A 133 1.44 3.16 -9.63
C SER A 133 2.34 2.14 -10.35
N GLU A 134 2.20 1.98 -11.67
CA GLU A 134 3.05 1.11 -12.47
C GLU A 134 4.51 1.57 -12.47
N LYS A 135 4.76 2.88 -12.63
CA LYS A 135 6.10 3.46 -12.54
C LYS A 135 6.72 3.26 -11.16
N GLU A 136 5.96 3.49 -10.10
CA GLU A 136 6.42 3.26 -8.73
C GLU A 136 6.79 1.79 -8.49
N ARG A 137 5.97 0.87 -9.00
CA ARG A 137 6.24 -0.58 -8.94
C ARG A 137 7.53 -0.94 -9.66
N GLU A 138 7.79 -0.41 -10.85
CA GLU A 138 9.04 -0.66 -11.57
C GLU A 138 10.27 -0.17 -10.77
N ILE A 139 10.19 1.03 -10.20
CA ILE A 139 11.26 1.59 -9.34
C ILE A 139 11.52 0.67 -8.14
N LEU A 140 10.47 0.18 -7.48
CA LEU A 140 10.59 -0.72 -6.33
C LEU A 140 11.22 -2.07 -6.71
N ILE A 141 10.86 -2.63 -7.88
CA ILE A 141 11.46 -3.86 -8.39
C ILE A 141 12.96 -3.68 -8.62
N VAL A 142 13.37 -2.59 -9.25
CA VAL A 142 14.80 -2.28 -9.47
C VAL A 142 15.54 -2.18 -8.14
N LYS A 143 15.02 -1.42 -7.17
CA LYS A 143 15.61 -1.29 -5.82
C LYS A 143 15.71 -2.63 -5.10
N LYS A 144 14.69 -3.49 -5.22
CA LYS A 144 14.71 -4.84 -4.63
C LYS A 144 15.86 -5.66 -5.21
N VAL A 145 16.02 -5.69 -6.53
CA VAL A 145 17.10 -6.45 -7.20
C VAL A 145 18.48 -5.91 -6.81
N GLU A 146 18.64 -4.59 -6.69
CA GLU A 146 19.89 -3.99 -6.20
C GLU A 146 20.22 -4.45 -4.78
N LYS A 147 19.23 -4.46 -3.87
CA LYS A 147 19.42 -4.92 -2.49
C LYS A 147 19.74 -6.41 -2.42
N GLU A 148 19.09 -7.25 -3.22
CA GLU A 148 19.41 -8.68 -3.31
C GLU A 148 20.86 -8.89 -3.74
N LYS A 149 21.34 -8.15 -4.76
CA LYS A 149 22.74 -8.19 -5.20
C LYS A 149 23.72 -7.70 -4.14
N GLU A 150 23.38 -6.66 -3.37
CA GLU A 150 24.20 -6.20 -2.25
C GLU A 150 24.35 -7.28 -1.17
N VAL A 151 23.26 -7.95 -0.80
CA VAL A 151 23.27 -9.02 0.20
C VAL A 151 24.10 -10.21 -0.27
N GLU A 152 23.96 -10.63 -1.53
CA GLU A 152 24.79 -11.69 -2.11
C GLU A 152 26.28 -11.35 -2.06
N ARG A 153 26.66 -10.11 -2.44
CA ARG A 153 28.04 -9.64 -2.39
C ARG A 153 28.60 -9.63 -0.98
N PHE A 154 27.83 -9.13 -0.01
CA PHE A 154 28.27 -9.01 1.38
C PHE A 154 28.44 -10.39 2.04
N ASN A 155 27.52 -11.33 1.77
CA ASN A 155 27.60 -12.69 2.29
C ASN A 155 28.77 -13.47 1.69
N LEU A 156 28.99 -13.40 0.37
CA LEU A 156 30.07 -14.14 -0.28
C LEU A 156 31.46 -13.67 0.15
N ALA A 157 31.69 -12.36 0.23
CA ALA A 157 33.00 -11.82 0.61
C ALA A 157 33.38 -12.18 2.06
N ASN A 158 32.47 -11.96 3.01
CA ASN A 158 32.70 -12.27 4.42
C ASN A 158 32.85 -13.78 4.67
N LEU A 159 32.06 -14.62 3.99
CA LEU A 159 32.18 -16.07 4.10
C LEU A 159 33.51 -16.57 3.50
N GLN A 160 33.95 -16.01 2.38
CA GLN A 160 35.24 -16.36 1.76
C GLN A 160 36.42 -15.98 2.65
N GLU A 161 36.44 -14.80 3.26
CA GLU A 161 37.49 -14.43 4.22
C GLU A 161 37.47 -15.33 5.45
N LYS A 162 36.29 -15.62 6.01
CA LYS A 162 36.17 -16.51 7.17
C LYS A 162 36.66 -17.92 6.85
N VAL A 163 36.33 -18.46 5.68
CA VAL A 163 36.84 -19.76 5.22
C VAL A 163 38.37 -19.74 5.10
N LYS A 164 38.95 -18.71 4.48
CA LYS A 164 40.42 -18.59 4.40
C LYS A 164 41.07 -18.56 5.79
N SER A 165 40.53 -17.78 6.71
CA SER A 165 41.06 -17.68 8.08
C SER A 165 40.99 -19.02 8.84
N LEU A 166 39.91 -19.78 8.66
CA LEU A 166 39.73 -21.08 9.29
C LEU A 166 40.64 -22.14 8.68
N THR A 167 40.88 -22.09 7.36
CA THR A 167 41.83 -23.00 6.69
C THR A 167 43.24 -22.81 7.21
N ILE A 168 43.71 -21.55 7.33
CA ILE A 168 45.03 -21.24 7.91
C ILE A 168 45.12 -21.77 9.34
N LYS A 169 44.11 -21.48 10.18
CA LYS A 169 44.08 -21.96 11.57
C LYS A 169 44.08 -23.49 11.67
N LYS A 170 43.45 -24.18 10.72
CA LYS A 170 43.46 -25.64 10.65
C LYS A 170 44.87 -26.18 10.33
N GLU A 171 45.56 -25.57 9.38
CA GLU A 171 46.93 -25.95 9.03
C GLU A 171 47.89 -25.75 10.21
N ASP A 172 47.80 -24.60 10.89
CA ASP A 172 48.59 -24.32 12.09
C ASP A 172 48.37 -25.36 13.20
N LEU A 173 47.11 -25.74 13.44
CA LEU A 173 46.76 -26.75 14.45
C LEU A 173 47.27 -28.15 14.07
N LEU A 174 47.22 -28.52 12.79
CA LEU A 174 47.75 -29.80 12.31
C LEU A 174 49.27 -29.88 12.47
N ASP A 175 49.98 -28.77 12.25
CA ASP A 175 51.43 -28.75 12.44
C ASP A 175 51.83 -28.79 13.92
N GLN A 176 51.05 -28.15 14.80
CA GLN A 176 51.18 -28.31 16.25
C GLN A 176 50.95 -29.76 16.70
N GLU A 177 49.91 -30.42 16.17
CA GLU A 177 49.62 -31.81 16.48
C GLU A 177 50.77 -32.75 16.08
N LYS A 178 51.34 -32.57 14.88
CA LYS A 178 52.51 -33.35 14.44
C LYS A 178 53.72 -33.17 15.36
N SER A 179 53.96 -31.95 15.83
CA SER A 179 55.06 -31.66 16.77
C SER A 179 54.86 -32.40 18.08
N ILE A 180 53.66 -32.34 18.66
CA ILE A 180 53.32 -33.00 19.92
C ILE A 180 53.42 -34.53 19.78
N GLN A 181 52.96 -35.09 18.66
CA GLN A 181 53.08 -36.53 18.40
C GLN A 181 54.54 -36.99 18.33
N LYS A 182 55.42 -36.18 17.74
CA LYS A 182 56.85 -36.45 17.70
C LYS A 182 57.47 -36.42 19.10
N ASP A 183 57.20 -35.37 19.88
CA ASP A 183 57.71 -35.23 21.25
C ASP A 183 57.22 -36.38 22.15
N LYS A 184 55.97 -36.83 21.94
CA LYS A 184 55.41 -37.98 22.66
C LYS A 184 56.14 -39.29 22.31
N SER A 185 56.43 -39.53 21.03
CA SER A 185 57.19 -40.70 20.59
C SER A 185 58.59 -40.72 21.19
N ASP A 186 59.27 -39.56 21.19
CA ASP A 186 60.62 -39.42 21.74
C ASP A 186 60.64 -39.70 23.26
N LEU A 187 59.61 -39.25 23.99
CA LEU A 187 59.45 -39.53 25.42
C LEU A 187 59.13 -41.01 25.72
N GLU A 188 58.29 -41.65 24.90
CA GLU A 188 57.99 -43.08 25.02
C GLU A 188 59.23 -43.95 24.77
N ASP A 189 60.04 -43.60 23.77
CA ASP A 189 61.31 -44.28 23.47
C ASP A 189 62.34 -44.09 24.59
N LEU A 190 62.45 -42.87 25.13
CA LEU A 190 63.35 -42.57 26.25
C LEU A 190 62.95 -43.38 27.50
N TYR A 191 61.65 -43.40 27.83
CA TYR A 191 61.12 -44.18 28.95
C TYR A 191 61.37 -45.67 28.78
N LEU A 192 61.14 -46.21 27.57
CA LEU A 192 61.39 -47.62 27.27
C LEU A 192 62.88 -47.96 27.38
N TRP A 193 63.76 -47.07 26.92
CA TRP A 193 65.20 -47.24 27.04
C TRP A 193 65.66 -47.27 28.50
N TYR A 194 65.19 -46.32 29.32
CA TYR A 194 65.47 -46.31 30.76
C TYR A 194 64.95 -47.57 31.45
N LYS A 195 63.69 -47.94 31.22
CA LYS A 195 63.08 -49.14 31.82
C LYS A 195 63.88 -50.40 31.46
N ASN A 196 64.18 -50.60 30.18
CA ASN A 196 64.96 -51.75 29.72
C ASN A 196 66.39 -51.73 30.28
N GLY A 197 67.01 -50.54 30.41
CA GLY A 197 68.33 -50.37 31.01
C GLY A 197 68.36 -50.78 32.48
N PHE A 198 67.36 -50.38 33.27
CA PHE A 198 67.24 -50.80 34.67
C PHE A 198 66.95 -52.30 34.79
N GLU A 199 66.04 -52.86 33.99
CA GLU A 199 65.76 -54.31 33.98
C GLU A 199 66.99 -55.14 33.57
N LEU A 200 67.79 -54.64 32.60
CA LEU A 200 69.03 -55.29 32.19
C LEU A 200 70.06 -55.26 33.32
N THR A 201 70.19 -54.13 34.01
CA THR A 201 71.10 -53.98 35.16
C THR A 201 70.71 -54.94 36.28
N GLU A 202 69.42 -55.05 36.58
CA GLU A 202 68.88 -56.00 37.55
C GLU A 202 69.20 -57.46 37.17
N LYS A 203 69.00 -57.84 35.90
CA LYS A 203 69.33 -59.20 35.42
C LYS A 203 70.83 -59.52 35.45
N LEU A 204 71.70 -58.56 35.11
CA LEU A 204 73.14 -58.79 34.99
C LEU A 204 73.86 -58.83 36.34
N PHE A 205 73.45 -57.95 37.26
CA PHE A 205 74.15 -57.72 38.51
C PHE A 205 73.36 -58.15 39.75
N GLY A 206 72.09 -58.51 39.61
CA GLY A 206 71.27 -59.04 40.68
C GLY A 206 70.88 -58.00 41.75
N TYR A 207 71.04 -56.71 41.44
CA TYR A 207 70.56 -55.61 42.28
C TYR A 207 69.61 -54.71 41.48
N LYS A 208 68.57 -54.23 42.13
CA LYS A 208 67.54 -53.36 41.57
C LYS A 208 67.73 -51.94 42.11
N TYR A 209 67.72 -50.95 41.23
CA TYR A 209 67.69 -49.55 41.65
C TYR A 209 66.27 -49.17 42.11
N GLU A 210 66.13 -48.65 43.33
CA GLU A 210 64.82 -48.26 43.92
C GLU A 210 64.58 -46.76 43.92
N GLY A 211 65.59 -45.97 43.52
CA GLY A 211 65.52 -44.52 43.50
C GLY A 211 66.61 -43.87 44.35
N PHE A 212 66.55 -42.56 44.38
CA PHE A 212 67.43 -41.73 45.20
C PHE A 212 66.61 -40.63 45.88
N SER A 213 67.09 -40.18 47.03
CA SER A 213 66.61 -38.97 47.69
C SER A 213 67.79 -38.04 47.90
N THR A 214 67.55 -36.74 47.75
CA THR A 214 68.56 -35.71 47.99
C THR A 214 68.02 -34.75 49.04
N GLU A 215 68.73 -34.64 50.16
CA GLU A 215 68.46 -33.68 51.23
C GLU A 215 69.76 -32.88 51.48
N ASP A 216 69.70 -31.56 51.30
CA ASP A 216 70.86 -30.66 51.33
C ASP A 216 72.03 -31.13 50.43
N SER A 217 73.22 -31.36 50.99
CA SER A 217 74.41 -31.88 50.30
C SER A 217 74.50 -33.41 50.28
N VAL A 218 73.53 -34.11 50.87
CA VAL A 218 73.52 -35.56 51.03
C VAL A 218 72.57 -36.20 50.03
N THR A 219 73.12 -37.09 49.18
CA THR A 219 72.35 -37.93 48.27
C THR A 219 72.35 -39.37 48.78
N THR A 220 71.17 -39.90 49.05
CA THR A 220 70.97 -41.30 49.41
C THR A 220 70.44 -42.07 48.21
N VAL A 221 71.18 -43.08 47.77
CA VAL A 221 70.78 -43.98 46.69
C VAL A 221 70.33 -45.30 47.29
N ASN A 222 69.11 -45.73 46.97
CA ASN A 222 68.54 -46.98 47.45
C ASN A 222 68.67 -48.06 46.37
N LEU A 223 69.30 -49.17 46.74
CA LEU A 223 69.39 -50.38 45.93
C LEU A 223 68.70 -51.51 46.67
N SER A 224 68.01 -52.39 45.95
CA SER A 224 67.48 -53.64 46.48
C SER A 224 68.30 -54.81 45.98
N VAL A 225 68.75 -55.63 46.91
CA VAL A 225 69.53 -56.83 46.68
C VAL A 225 68.72 -57.95 47.31
N ASN A 226 68.32 -59.00 46.57
CA ASN A 226 67.43 -60.06 47.09
C ASN A 226 66.18 -59.59 47.84
N GLY A 227 65.59 -58.45 47.46
CA GLY A 227 64.41 -57.90 48.13
C GLY A 227 64.70 -57.15 49.43
N LYS A 228 65.97 -56.92 49.76
CA LYS A 228 66.44 -56.17 50.93
C LYS A 228 67.15 -54.89 50.50
N THR A 229 66.98 -53.81 51.25
CA THR A 229 67.46 -52.49 50.85
C THR A 229 68.88 -52.21 51.36
N VAL A 230 69.75 -51.83 50.44
CA VAL A 230 71.08 -51.25 50.68
C VAL A 230 71.01 -49.76 50.36
N LYS A 231 71.41 -48.91 51.30
CA LYS A 231 71.43 -47.45 51.10
C LYS A 231 72.87 -46.97 50.95
N ILE A 232 73.19 -46.33 49.85
CA ILE A 232 74.48 -45.69 49.59
C ILE A 232 74.32 -44.21 49.90
N ILE A 233 75.12 -43.68 50.82
CA ILE A 233 75.06 -42.29 51.26
C ILE A 233 76.26 -41.55 50.68
N LEU A 234 75.98 -40.56 49.84
CA LEU A 234 76.94 -39.66 49.22
C LEU A 234 76.80 -38.27 49.84
N GLU A 235 77.90 -37.61 50.16
CA GLU A 235 77.91 -36.19 50.57
C GLU A 235 79.00 -35.48 49.75
N ASP A 236 78.63 -34.38 49.09
CA ASP A 236 79.54 -33.65 48.18
C ASP A 236 80.23 -34.57 47.14
N ASN A 237 79.48 -35.52 46.58
CA ASN A 237 79.96 -36.56 45.65
C ASN A 237 80.99 -37.56 46.22
N ASN A 238 81.20 -37.58 47.54
CA ASN A 238 82.02 -38.58 48.21
C ASN A 238 81.14 -39.60 48.93
N LEU A 239 81.46 -40.87 48.78
CA LEU A 239 80.85 -41.97 49.50
C LEU A 239 81.18 -41.84 50.99
N LYS A 240 80.15 -41.55 51.80
CA LYS A 240 80.28 -41.43 53.25
C LYS A 240 79.94 -42.72 53.96
N ASP A 241 78.90 -43.40 53.49
CA ASP A 241 78.40 -44.59 54.16
C ASP A 241 77.66 -45.51 53.18
N ILE A 242 77.58 -46.79 53.54
CA ILE A 242 76.73 -47.82 52.93
C ILE A 242 76.00 -48.52 54.08
N LEU A 243 74.69 -48.36 54.17
CA LEU A 243 73.85 -48.98 55.19
C LEU A 243 73.15 -50.21 54.63
N ALA A 244 73.42 -51.37 55.24
CA ALA A 244 72.69 -52.60 54.98
C ALA A 244 72.73 -53.49 56.23
N GLU A 245 71.81 -53.24 57.16
CA GLU A 245 71.75 -53.92 58.47
C GLU A 245 71.59 -55.45 58.34
N GLU A 246 71.14 -55.92 57.18
CA GLU A 246 70.77 -57.30 56.94
C GLU A 246 71.87 -58.12 56.25
N TYR A 247 73.03 -57.52 55.96
CA TYR A 247 74.14 -58.14 55.23
C TYR A 247 75.49 -57.91 55.93
N ASP A 248 75.97 -58.92 56.66
CA ASP A 248 77.25 -58.87 57.39
C ASP A 248 78.44 -58.52 56.48
N TRP A 249 78.45 -59.07 55.25
CA TRP A 249 79.49 -58.79 54.25
C TRP A 249 79.48 -57.34 53.74
N VAL A 250 78.34 -56.63 53.78
CA VAL A 250 78.31 -55.19 53.45
C VAL A 250 79.01 -54.41 54.56
N ASN A 251 78.79 -54.77 55.83
CA ASN A 251 79.46 -54.12 56.96
C ASN A 251 80.98 -54.34 56.92
N GLU A 252 81.45 -55.51 56.50
CA GLU A 252 82.88 -55.81 56.32
C GLU A 252 83.52 -54.98 55.18
N LEU A 253 82.80 -54.75 54.08
CA LEU A 253 83.32 -54.07 52.89
C LEU A 253 83.01 -52.57 52.86
N LYS A 254 82.10 -52.09 53.73
CA LYS A 254 81.73 -50.67 53.87
C LYS A 254 82.96 -49.81 54.09
N GLU A 255 83.82 -50.16 55.04
CA GLU A 255 85.01 -49.36 55.37
C GLU A 255 85.98 -49.25 54.19
N VAL A 256 86.16 -50.34 53.43
CA VAL A 256 87.01 -50.36 52.23
C VAL A 256 86.38 -49.52 51.12
N SER A 257 85.07 -49.68 50.89
CA SER A 257 84.32 -48.95 49.86
C SER A 257 84.35 -47.44 50.11
N VAL A 258 84.11 -47.01 51.35
CA VAL A 258 84.19 -45.60 51.79
C VAL A 258 85.60 -45.06 51.63
N ARG A 259 86.64 -45.78 52.09
CA ARG A 259 88.03 -45.34 51.97
C ARG A 259 88.47 -45.17 50.51
N MET A 260 88.02 -46.06 49.63
CA MET A 260 88.33 -45.99 48.20
C MET A 260 87.40 -45.08 47.40
N ASN A 261 86.35 -44.54 48.04
CA ASN A 261 85.27 -43.79 47.40
C ASN A 261 84.65 -44.55 46.20
N ASP A 262 84.47 -45.86 46.34
CA ASP A 262 83.95 -46.72 45.26
C ASP A 262 82.89 -47.70 45.78
N PRO A 263 81.60 -47.44 45.57
CA PRO A 263 80.53 -48.34 45.98
C PRO A 263 80.49 -49.63 45.15
N ARG A 264 81.24 -49.77 44.06
CA ARG A 264 81.25 -51.01 43.27
C ARG A 264 81.94 -52.16 44.01
N ILE A 265 82.77 -51.87 45.01
CA ILE A 265 83.56 -52.86 45.75
C ILE A 265 82.63 -53.87 46.47
N PHE A 266 81.60 -53.39 47.18
CA PHE A 266 80.65 -54.31 47.83
C PHE A 266 79.76 -55.05 46.81
N LEU A 267 79.40 -54.40 45.70
CA LEU A 267 78.59 -55.01 44.63
C LEU A 267 79.33 -56.17 43.92
N LEU A 268 80.66 -56.17 43.89
CA LEU A 268 81.46 -57.25 43.29
C LEU A 268 81.51 -58.51 44.16
N GLU A 269 81.56 -58.38 45.49
CA GLU A 269 81.59 -59.51 46.42
C GLU A 269 80.21 -60.16 46.61
N TYR A 270 79.13 -59.40 46.45
CA TYR A 270 77.77 -59.95 46.36
C TYR A 270 77.68 -61.14 45.38
N LYS A 271 78.34 -61.05 44.23
CA LYS A 271 78.32 -62.10 43.20
C LYS A 271 79.11 -63.36 43.59
N LYS A 272 80.08 -63.26 44.50
CA LYS A 272 80.84 -64.42 45.02
C LYS A 272 80.09 -65.15 46.13
N ASN A 273 79.37 -64.42 46.97
CA ASN A 273 78.62 -64.96 48.11
C ASN A 273 77.21 -65.48 47.75
N MET A 274 76.87 -65.50 46.46
CA MET A 274 75.59 -65.95 45.91
C MET A 274 75.59 -67.36 45.30
N LYS A 275 76.70 -68.09 45.39
CA LYS A 275 76.76 -69.51 44.99
C LYS A 275 76.35 -70.44 46.12
#